data_AF-A0A7X5RCP0-F1
#
_entry.id   AF-A0A7X5RCP0-F1
#
_cell.length_a   1.000
_cell.length_b   1.000
_cell.length_c   1.000
_cell.angle_alpha   90.00
_cell.angle_beta   90.00
_cell.angle_gamma   90.00
#
_symmetry.space_group_name_H-M   'P 1'
#
loop_
_entity.id
_entity.type
_entity.pdbx_description
1 polymer ?
#
loop_
_entity_poly.entity_id
_entity_poly.type
_entity_poly.pdbx_seq_one_letter_code
_entity_poly.pdbx_strand_id
1 'polypeptide(L)'
;MNLTNFLKQTDALVAQYSTEQLIAFIHEIGRVFPEHRREDFLEMLRSVGNKEEKASKKNTEKDINFDEMYRHVRENLRSIDSQEITITGILNEEYDDWYNDSDEEFYYEDNNGISDMLAEACDFVHICMDRERYKEGFEVGNQMLEMEILCDNEYGDEEFSLGDMVHHELLYCNLKQVILDTVYCAYHAVPPIKRPEALYGIIVNAKEDAVTLEAIMQHGDEELPALEEFLSCWITYLGDKTGNDADRLIMEAAGLLNDIPLEVQYAEKYAAIHPGLYLNILENGKYATANDMVSIGIQAMKAIPKKYIMRSRVALKTAEYVIAANGETSLLGKCYYAAYESDTFALNYLRALLNDCENEKKKEELQKVFMKLPVHKSNGYFGMYESSGSCSEREENRPDGNMVLLLRFLDGQFADVLDQGLNQSQALGWTGTFMKQGIALYLLYLYEGQWHGKGMAAMAGIVKSAMKFSSEEYQKGVRRLDEINENELFCQLFLKWKSMAQMESDMRERAVKRITALLEKRTAGIMDANRRNYYGECAAYIAALGEVRESLGELGAKQKLMTSYKDKYTRRSAFREEMRNYGWIDTKRK
;
A
#
# COMPACT_ATOMS: atom_id res chain seq x y z
N MET A 1 5.62 -2.09 21.39
CA MET A 1 6.08 -0.95 22.21
C MET A 1 7.41 -0.58 21.61
N ASN A 2 7.64 0.68 21.26
CA ASN A 2 8.91 1.11 20.68
C ASN A 2 10.03 1.08 21.74
N LEU A 3 11.28 1.16 21.27
CA LEU A 3 12.48 1.04 22.08
C LEU A 3 12.55 2.12 23.17
N THR A 4 12.33 3.40 22.83
CA THR A 4 12.39 4.50 23.80
C THR A 4 11.38 4.32 24.95
N ASN A 5 10.15 3.88 24.66
CA ASN A 5 9.14 3.62 25.69
C ASN A 5 9.50 2.39 26.53
N PHE A 6 10.02 1.34 25.90
CA PHE A 6 10.51 0.16 26.62
C PHE A 6 11.63 0.51 27.61
N LEU A 7 12.63 1.29 27.18
CA LEU A 7 13.73 1.73 28.04
C LEU A 7 13.21 2.62 29.19
N LYS A 8 12.40 3.65 28.89
CA LYS A 8 11.79 4.53 29.92
C LYS A 8 11.00 3.73 30.97
N GLN A 9 10.22 2.74 30.57
CA GLN A 9 9.51 1.86 31.52
C GLN A 9 10.44 0.94 32.29
N THR A 10 11.47 0.41 31.64
CA THR A 10 12.48 -0.44 32.29
C THR A 10 13.20 0.35 33.39
N ASP A 11 13.67 1.55 33.08
CA ASP A 11 14.36 2.42 34.04
C ASP A 11 13.46 2.80 35.21
N ALA A 12 12.20 3.15 34.93
CA ALA A 12 11.22 3.48 35.97
C ALA A 12 10.93 2.32 36.92
N LEU A 13 10.92 1.07 36.42
CA LEU A 13 10.76 -0.14 37.23
C LEU A 13 12.04 -0.48 37.99
N VAL A 14 13.19 -0.43 37.33
CA VAL A 14 14.51 -0.71 37.94
C VAL A 14 14.78 0.24 39.10
N ALA A 15 14.43 1.52 38.96
CA ALA A 15 14.57 2.53 40.02
C ALA A 15 13.73 2.24 41.28
N GLN A 16 12.72 1.37 41.20
CA GLN A 16 11.86 0.99 42.32
C GLN A 16 12.35 -0.28 43.05
N TYR A 17 13.30 -1.01 42.47
CA TYR A 17 13.77 -2.29 43.01
C TYR A 17 15.09 -2.15 43.75
N SER A 18 15.25 -2.97 44.80
CA SER A 18 16.53 -3.08 45.51
C SER A 18 17.55 -3.88 44.69
N THR A 19 18.83 -3.73 45.02
CA THR A 19 19.92 -4.51 44.42
C THR A 19 19.67 -6.02 44.50
N GLU A 20 19.15 -6.52 45.62
CA GLU A 20 18.84 -7.95 45.79
C GLU A 20 17.73 -8.42 44.86
N GLN A 21 16.70 -7.58 44.65
CA GLN A 21 15.61 -7.88 43.72
C GLN A 21 16.09 -7.91 42.27
N LEU A 22 16.99 -6.99 41.90
CA LEU A 22 17.60 -6.97 40.57
C LEU A 22 18.54 -8.16 40.33
N ILE A 23 19.33 -8.56 41.33
CA ILE A 23 20.15 -9.78 41.27
C ILE A 23 19.26 -11.01 41.08
N ALA A 24 18.15 -11.12 41.84
CA ALA A 24 17.20 -12.22 41.69
C ALA A 24 16.55 -12.25 40.30
N PHE A 25 16.23 -11.09 39.74
CA PHE A 25 15.70 -10.98 38.38
C PHE A 25 16.71 -11.46 37.32
N ILE A 26 17.98 -11.04 37.40
CA ILE A 26 19.04 -11.50 36.49
C ILE A 26 19.25 -13.02 36.61
N HIS A 27 19.22 -13.56 37.84
CA HIS A 27 19.31 -14.99 38.07
C HIS A 27 18.15 -15.76 37.42
N GLU A 28 16.92 -15.25 37.53
CA GLU A 28 15.77 -15.86 36.88
C GLU A 28 15.84 -15.81 35.35
N ILE A 29 16.36 -14.73 34.76
CA ILE A 29 16.65 -14.67 33.31
C ILE A 29 17.65 -15.77 32.92
N GLY A 30 18.76 -15.88 33.65
CA GLY A 30 19.78 -16.90 33.40
C GLY A 30 19.23 -18.34 33.52
N ARG A 31 18.33 -18.59 34.48
CA ARG A 31 17.72 -19.92 34.72
C ARG A 31 16.93 -20.43 33.52
N VAL A 32 16.27 -19.55 32.77
CA VAL A 32 15.43 -19.90 31.61
C VAL A 32 16.13 -19.67 30.26
N PHE A 33 17.39 -19.24 30.27
CA PHE A 33 18.11 -18.86 29.06
C PHE A 33 18.44 -20.08 28.16
N PRO A 34 18.19 -20.02 26.84
CA PRO A 34 18.46 -21.12 25.91
C PRO A 34 19.94 -21.53 25.92
N GLU A 35 20.22 -22.83 25.89
CA GLU A 35 21.58 -23.38 26.00
C GLU A 35 22.57 -22.79 25.00
N HIS A 36 22.16 -22.61 23.74
CA HIS A 36 22.99 -22.07 22.66
C HIS A 36 23.32 -20.57 22.79
N ARG A 37 22.72 -19.84 23.75
CA ARG A 37 22.98 -18.41 23.98
C ARG A 37 23.54 -18.11 25.37
N ARG A 38 23.83 -19.14 26.17
CA ARG A 38 24.28 -18.95 27.56
C ARG A 38 25.65 -18.26 27.63
N GLU A 39 26.53 -18.54 26.67
CA GLU A 39 27.84 -17.88 26.64
C GLU A 39 27.69 -16.39 26.34
N ASP A 40 26.86 -15.99 25.37
CA ASP A 40 26.53 -14.60 25.07
C ASP A 40 25.99 -13.86 26.31
N PHE A 41 25.11 -14.50 27.08
CA PHE A 41 24.57 -13.93 28.31
C PHE A 41 25.65 -13.71 29.37
N LEU A 42 26.57 -14.67 29.52
CA LEU A 42 27.69 -14.54 30.46
C LEU A 42 28.69 -13.47 30.00
N GLU A 43 28.95 -13.36 28.71
CA GLU A 43 29.80 -12.32 28.13
C GLU A 43 29.20 -10.93 28.37
N MET A 44 27.91 -10.76 28.13
CA MET A 44 27.17 -9.53 28.42
C MET A 44 27.25 -9.16 29.91
N LEU A 45 27.16 -10.14 30.83
CA LEU A 45 27.26 -9.86 32.26
C LEU A 45 28.70 -9.47 32.67
N ARG A 46 29.72 -10.09 32.06
CA ARG A 46 31.13 -9.76 32.31
C ARG A 46 31.50 -8.38 31.78
N SER A 47 30.95 -7.97 30.65
CA SER A 47 31.26 -6.67 30.04
C SER A 47 30.86 -5.49 30.93
N VAL A 48 29.82 -5.65 31.76
CA VAL A 48 29.40 -4.65 32.77
C VAL A 48 30.52 -4.31 33.76
N GLY A 49 31.30 -5.31 34.18
CA GLY A 49 32.41 -5.13 35.13
C GLY A 49 33.72 -4.67 34.50
N ASN A 50 33.88 -4.82 33.17
CA ASN A 50 35.13 -4.53 32.44
C ASN A 50 35.14 -3.16 31.74
N LYS A 51 34.07 -2.34 31.86
CA LYS A 51 34.01 -1.00 31.25
C LYS A 51 35.15 -0.06 31.69
N GLU A 52 35.70 -0.23 32.90
CA GLU A 52 36.84 0.57 33.39
C GLU A 52 38.21 0.10 32.84
N GLU A 53 38.38 -1.16 32.43
CA GLU A 53 39.67 -1.67 31.92
C GLU A 53 39.86 -1.43 30.40
N LYS A 54 38.79 -1.34 29.61
CA LYS A 54 38.87 -1.09 28.15
C LYS A 54 39.41 0.31 27.80
N ALA A 55 39.17 1.32 28.64
CA ALA A 55 39.65 2.70 28.43
C ALA A 55 41.20 2.84 28.49
N SER A 56 41.91 1.84 29.03
CA SER A 56 43.31 1.99 29.45
C SER A 56 44.36 1.38 28.50
N LYS A 57 43.96 0.81 27.34
CA LYS A 57 44.89 0.12 26.41
C LYS A 57 44.74 0.57 24.95
N LYS A 58 44.95 1.85 24.64
CA LYS A 58 45.25 2.27 23.25
C LYS A 58 46.77 2.49 23.11
N ASN A 59 47.45 1.47 22.58
CA ASN A 59 48.89 1.48 22.28
C ASN A 59 49.15 2.05 20.87
N THR A 60 50.19 2.87 20.78
CA THR A 60 50.63 3.72 19.66
C THR A 60 51.22 3.00 18.43
N GLU A 61 51.38 1.67 18.44
CA GLU A 61 51.89 0.89 17.28
C GLU A 61 50.80 0.49 16.26
N LYS A 62 49.51 0.56 16.64
CA LYS A 62 48.38 0.16 15.75
C LYS A 62 47.99 1.24 14.71
N ASP A 63 48.42 2.49 14.88
CA ASP A 63 47.97 3.60 14.02
C ASP A 63 48.61 3.61 12.63
N ILE A 64 49.89 3.22 12.50
CA ILE A 64 50.61 3.26 11.20
C ILE A 64 50.01 2.28 10.19
N ASN A 65 49.57 1.10 10.65
CA ASN A 65 48.93 0.08 9.81
C ASN A 65 47.52 0.51 9.36
N PHE A 66 46.80 1.28 10.20
CA PHE A 66 45.46 1.76 9.87
C PHE A 66 45.48 2.82 8.75
N ASP A 67 46.40 3.78 8.80
CA ASP A 67 46.48 4.83 7.78
C ASP A 67 46.87 4.29 6.40
N GLU A 68 47.66 3.21 6.35
CA GLU A 68 47.98 2.49 5.13
C GLU A 68 46.76 1.73 4.58
N MET A 69 46.05 1.00 5.45
CA MET A 69 44.80 0.32 5.11
C MET A 69 43.73 1.29 4.58
N TYR A 70 43.54 2.43 5.25
CA TYR A 70 42.62 3.48 4.81
C TYR A 70 43.01 4.02 3.43
N ARG A 71 44.30 4.31 3.20
CA ARG A 71 44.76 4.79 1.89
C ARG A 71 44.52 3.76 0.80
N HIS A 72 44.81 2.49 1.08
CA HIS A 72 44.62 1.39 0.14
C HIS A 72 43.15 1.25 -0.26
N VAL A 73 42.24 1.18 0.71
CA VAL A 73 40.79 1.10 0.45
C VAL A 73 40.31 2.31 -0.35
N ARG A 74 40.76 3.52 -0.02
CA ARG A 74 40.39 4.74 -0.76
C ARG A 74 40.91 4.74 -2.19
N GLU A 75 42.07 4.13 -2.46
CA GLU A 75 42.61 3.99 -3.82
C GLU A 75 41.80 2.97 -4.62
N ASN A 76 41.44 1.83 -4.03
CA ASN A 76 40.58 0.82 -4.66
C ASN A 76 39.22 1.41 -5.06
N LEU A 77 38.55 2.09 -4.12
CA LEU A 77 37.26 2.74 -4.41
C LEU A 77 37.36 3.81 -5.50
N ARG A 78 38.47 4.57 -5.55
CA ARG A 78 38.69 5.54 -6.64
C ARG A 78 38.86 4.87 -8.00
N SER A 79 39.46 3.67 -8.03
CA SER A 79 39.58 2.91 -9.27
C SER A 79 38.20 2.49 -9.78
N ILE A 80 37.31 2.06 -8.89
CA ILE A 80 35.93 1.72 -9.26
C ILE A 80 35.16 2.97 -9.72
N ASP A 81 35.22 4.07 -8.96
CA ASP A 81 34.58 5.36 -9.32
C ASP A 81 35.04 5.93 -10.67
N SER A 82 36.28 5.64 -11.07
CA SER A 82 36.80 6.08 -12.37
C SER A 82 36.12 5.37 -13.54
N GLN A 83 35.39 4.29 -13.28
CA GLN A 83 34.78 3.38 -14.25
C GLN A 83 35.82 2.79 -15.24
N GLU A 84 37.11 2.82 -14.89
CA GLU A 84 38.18 2.17 -15.66
C GLU A 84 38.15 0.64 -15.52
N ILE A 85 37.50 0.15 -14.45
CA ILE A 85 37.25 -1.27 -14.18
C ILE A 85 35.75 -1.50 -14.11
N THR A 86 35.30 -2.63 -14.66
CA THR A 86 33.88 -2.94 -14.84
C THR A 86 33.54 -4.38 -14.45
N ILE A 87 32.26 -4.61 -14.17
CA ILE A 87 31.64 -5.93 -14.18
C ILE A 87 31.24 -6.28 -15.62
N THR A 88 31.32 -7.55 -16.00
CA THR A 88 30.93 -8.01 -17.34
C THR A 88 29.60 -8.76 -17.27
N GLY A 89 28.59 -8.29 -17.99
CA GLY A 89 27.30 -8.96 -18.18
C GLY A 89 27.30 -9.83 -19.44
N ILE A 90 26.99 -11.11 -19.27
CA ILE A 90 26.96 -12.12 -20.33
C ILE A 90 25.52 -12.58 -20.52
N LEU A 91 24.99 -12.43 -21.73
CA LEU A 91 23.62 -12.85 -22.05
C LEU A 91 23.46 -14.37 -21.87
N ASN A 92 22.42 -14.77 -21.13
CA ASN A 92 22.03 -16.16 -21.06
C ASN A 92 21.25 -16.56 -22.32
N GLU A 93 21.93 -17.23 -23.27
CA GLU A 93 21.30 -17.69 -24.52
C GLU A 93 20.15 -18.71 -24.31
N GLU A 94 20.01 -19.28 -23.12
CA GLU A 94 18.94 -20.22 -22.75
C GLU A 94 17.68 -19.52 -22.18
N TYR A 95 17.74 -18.21 -21.93
CA TYR A 95 16.60 -17.42 -21.45
C TYR A 95 15.50 -17.32 -22.52
N ASP A 96 14.26 -17.60 -22.12
CA ASP A 96 13.06 -17.51 -22.98
C ASP A 96 11.87 -16.95 -22.18
N ASP A 97 11.61 -15.66 -22.37
CA ASP A 97 10.54 -14.87 -21.74
C ASP A 97 9.11 -15.35 -22.09
N TRP A 98 8.95 -16.37 -22.96
CA TRP A 98 7.66 -16.98 -23.27
C TRP A 98 7.39 -18.28 -22.51
N TYR A 99 8.44 -18.99 -22.09
CA TYR A 99 8.32 -20.35 -21.56
C TYR A 99 9.08 -20.59 -20.23
N ASN A 100 10.11 -19.80 -19.91
CA ASN A 100 10.92 -19.99 -18.71
C ASN A 100 11.42 -18.66 -18.09
N ASP A 101 10.48 -17.85 -17.59
CA ASP A 101 10.70 -16.57 -16.89
C ASP A 101 11.36 -16.72 -15.49
N SER A 102 11.96 -17.87 -15.18
CA SER A 102 12.64 -18.12 -13.90
C SER A 102 14.15 -18.20 -13.99
N ASP A 103 14.71 -18.28 -15.19
CA ASP A 103 16.17 -18.26 -15.39
C ASP A 103 16.64 -16.81 -15.52
N GLU A 104 17.87 -16.52 -15.10
CA GLU A 104 18.43 -15.16 -15.20
C GLU A 104 18.71 -14.81 -16.67
N GLU A 105 18.32 -13.61 -17.10
CA GLU A 105 18.56 -13.11 -18.45
C GLU A 105 20.06 -12.88 -18.72
N PHE A 106 20.82 -12.54 -17.68
CA PHE A 106 22.26 -12.30 -17.74
C PHE A 106 23.00 -13.00 -16.59
N TYR A 107 24.20 -13.47 -16.88
CA TYR A 107 25.21 -13.86 -15.89
C TYR A 107 26.24 -12.75 -15.73
N TYR A 108 26.78 -12.58 -14.53
CA TYR A 108 27.75 -11.52 -14.26
C TYR A 108 29.11 -12.09 -13.84
N GLU A 109 30.18 -11.52 -14.39
CA GLU A 109 31.56 -11.89 -14.08
C GLU A 109 32.37 -10.67 -13.60
N ASP A 110 33.08 -10.82 -12.48
CA ASP A 110 34.05 -9.84 -11.99
C ASP A 110 35.47 -10.21 -12.42
N ASN A 111 35.89 -9.68 -13.57
CA ASN A 111 37.23 -9.90 -14.12
C ASN A 111 38.29 -8.94 -13.55
N ASN A 112 37.87 -7.88 -12.87
CA ASN A 112 38.74 -6.80 -12.40
C ASN A 112 38.99 -6.83 -10.88
N GLY A 113 38.35 -7.76 -10.15
CA GLY A 113 38.50 -7.90 -8.70
C GLY A 113 37.74 -6.83 -7.91
N ILE A 114 36.67 -6.28 -8.49
CA ILE A 114 35.80 -5.29 -7.85
C ILE A 114 35.16 -5.86 -6.57
N SER A 115 34.71 -7.12 -6.61
CA SER A 115 34.09 -7.80 -5.48
C SER A 115 35.05 -7.90 -4.28
N ASP A 116 36.32 -8.23 -4.51
CA ASP A 116 37.33 -8.29 -3.45
C ASP A 116 37.61 -6.89 -2.87
N MET A 117 37.73 -5.87 -3.74
CA MET A 117 37.92 -4.48 -3.31
C MET A 117 36.75 -3.97 -2.44
N LEU A 118 35.52 -4.31 -2.81
CA LEU A 118 34.32 -3.95 -2.06
C LEU A 118 34.22 -4.74 -0.74
N ALA A 119 34.57 -6.03 -0.74
CA ALA A 119 34.61 -6.84 0.48
C ALA A 119 35.60 -6.25 1.50
N GLU A 120 36.80 -5.87 1.05
CA GLU A 120 37.78 -5.18 1.91
C GLU A 120 37.26 -3.85 2.44
N ALA A 121 36.53 -3.08 1.63
CA ALA A 121 35.92 -1.82 2.06
C ALA A 121 34.82 -2.05 3.11
N CYS A 122 33.97 -3.07 2.95
CA CYS A 122 32.97 -3.48 3.94
C CYS A 122 33.63 -3.83 5.28
N ASP A 123 34.65 -4.68 5.26
CA ASP A 123 35.41 -5.06 6.45
C ASP A 123 36.10 -3.85 7.10
N PHE A 124 36.61 -2.92 6.29
CA PHE A 124 37.22 -1.68 6.77
C PHE A 124 36.22 -0.81 7.55
N VAL A 125 34.98 -0.67 7.06
CA VAL A 125 33.92 0.07 7.75
C VAL A 125 33.60 -0.58 9.10
N HIS A 126 33.49 -1.92 9.14
CA HIS A 126 33.31 -2.67 10.39
C HIS A 126 34.44 -2.41 11.39
N ILE A 127 35.70 -2.47 10.94
CA ILE A 127 36.87 -2.19 11.77
C ILE A 127 36.85 -0.74 12.29
N CYS A 128 36.39 0.21 11.48
CA CYS A 128 36.31 1.62 11.88
C CYS A 128 35.29 1.83 13.00
N MET A 129 34.13 1.19 12.90
CA MET A 129 33.10 1.22 13.95
C MET A 129 33.66 0.67 15.27
N ASP A 130 34.22 -0.53 15.25
CA ASP A 130 34.79 -1.21 16.44
C ASP A 130 35.94 -0.43 17.11
N ARG A 131 36.72 0.32 16.31
CA ARG A 131 37.89 1.08 16.80
C ARG A 131 37.59 2.55 17.08
N GLU A 132 36.33 2.97 16.99
CA GLU A 132 35.88 4.36 17.15
C GLU A 132 36.54 5.32 16.14
N ARG A 133 36.92 4.81 14.95
CA ARG A 133 37.44 5.60 13.81
C ARG A 133 36.29 6.03 12.90
N TYR A 134 35.33 6.71 13.51
CA TYR A 134 34.05 7.03 12.89
C TYR A 134 34.16 7.90 11.64
N LYS A 135 35.14 8.80 11.59
CA LYS A 135 35.30 9.70 10.45
C LYS A 135 35.70 8.94 9.19
N GLU A 136 36.71 8.08 9.29
CA GLU A 136 37.20 7.27 8.19
C GLU A 136 36.17 6.22 7.77
N GLY A 137 35.47 5.60 8.74
CA GLY A 137 34.38 4.68 8.48
C GLY A 137 33.23 5.32 7.70
N PHE A 138 32.81 6.54 8.10
CA PHE A 138 31.80 7.30 7.37
C PHE A 138 32.26 7.65 5.95
N GLU A 139 33.49 8.14 5.78
CA GLU A 139 34.00 8.55 4.47
C GLU A 139 34.11 7.39 3.47
N VAL A 140 34.50 6.19 3.94
CA VAL A 140 34.56 4.97 3.11
C VAL A 140 33.17 4.42 2.84
N GLY A 141 32.36 4.23 3.88
CA GLY A 141 31.02 3.65 3.72
C GLY A 141 30.09 4.53 2.89
N ASN A 142 30.15 5.85 3.05
CA ASN A 142 29.34 6.77 2.25
C ASN A 142 29.73 6.74 0.78
N GLN A 143 31.03 6.74 0.46
CA GLN A 143 31.50 6.62 -0.92
C GLN A 143 31.03 5.29 -1.54
N MET A 144 31.17 4.19 -0.80
CA MET A 144 30.80 2.86 -1.27
C MET A 144 29.29 2.72 -1.55
N LEU A 145 28.44 3.33 -0.72
CA LEU A 145 26.98 3.30 -0.92
C LEU A 145 26.50 4.28 -2.00
N GLU A 146 27.22 5.39 -2.23
CA GLU A 146 26.93 6.35 -3.30
C GLU A 146 27.42 5.90 -4.68
N MET A 147 28.30 4.90 -4.73
CA MET A 147 28.99 4.47 -5.94
C MET A 147 28.05 3.80 -6.94
N GLU A 148 28.21 4.18 -8.22
CA GLU A 148 27.60 3.52 -9.38
C GLU A 148 28.68 2.71 -10.10
N ILE A 149 28.60 1.39 -9.97
CA ILE A 149 29.56 0.42 -10.49
C ILE A 149 29.17 0.07 -11.92
N LEU A 150 30.06 0.35 -12.88
CA LEU A 150 29.78 0.10 -14.29
C LEU A 150 29.75 -1.40 -14.62
N CYS A 151 28.66 -1.84 -15.25
CA CYS A 151 28.48 -3.17 -15.81
C CYS A 151 28.39 -3.07 -17.33
N ASP A 152 29.38 -3.60 -18.03
CA ASP A 152 29.44 -3.64 -19.49
C ASP A 152 28.72 -4.90 -19.99
N ASN A 153 27.68 -4.74 -20.81
CA ASN A 153 26.93 -5.84 -21.40
C ASN A 153 26.70 -5.63 -22.92
N GLU A 154 26.32 -6.69 -23.63
CA GLU A 154 26.18 -6.66 -25.10
C GLU A 154 25.11 -5.69 -25.64
N TYR A 155 24.19 -5.24 -24.79
CA TYR A 155 23.06 -4.36 -25.14
C TYR A 155 23.20 -2.92 -24.63
N GLY A 156 24.19 -2.64 -23.78
CA GLY A 156 24.54 -1.31 -23.30
C GLY A 156 25.13 -1.33 -21.88
N ASP A 157 25.71 -0.21 -21.49
CA ASP A 157 26.25 -0.04 -20.14
C ASP A 157 25.11 0.09 -19.10
N GLU A 158 25.20 -0.67 -18.01
CA GLU A 158 24.33 -0.59 -16.83
C GLU A 158 25.12 -0.17 -15.59
N GLU A 159 24.45 0.36 -14.57
CA GLU A 159 25.07 0.83 -13.34
C GLU A 159 24.53 0.04 -12.14
N PHE A 160 25.42 -0.63 -11.42
CA PHE A 160 25.13 -1.41 -10.22
C PHE A 160 25.39 -0.61 -8.96
N SER A 161 24.49 -0.73 -7.99
CA SER A 161 24.74 -0.33 -6.61
C SER A 161 25.44 -1.46 -5.83
N LEU A 162 25.91 -1.16 -4.62
CA LEU A 162 26.41 -2.19 -3.70
C LEU A 162 25.35 -3.28 -3.42
N GLY A 163 24.07 -2.90 -3.39
CA GLY A 163 22.96 -3.84 -3.22
C GLY A 163 22.83 -4.80 -4.40
N ASP A 164 23.00 -4.30 -5.62
CA ASP A 164 22.94 -5.11 -6.85
C ASP A 164 24.10 -6.11 -6.90
N MET A 165 25.30 -5.71 -6.44
CA MET A 165 26.43 -6.64 -6.29
C MET A 165 26.13 -7.80 -5.34
N VAL A 166 25.37 -7.57 -4.27
CA VAL A 166 24.94 -8.63 -3.35
C VAL A 166 23.78 -9.44 -3.95
N HIS A 167 22.85 -8.79 -4.65
CA HIS A 167 21.71 -9.43 -5.29
C HIS A 167 22.12 -10.43 -6.37
N HIS A 168 23.09 -10.06 -7.20
CA HIS A 168 23.68 -10.90 -8.25
C HIS A 168 24.76 -11.86 -7.74
N GLU A 169 24.86 -12.05 -6.43
CA GLU A 169 25.83 -12.94 -5.77
C GLU A 169 27.31 -12.67 -6.11
N LEU A 170 27.64 -11.46 -6.60
CA LEU A 170 29.01 -11.04 -6.87
C LEU A 170 29.76 -10.68 -5.59
N LEU A 171 29.06 -10.15 -4.60
CA LEU A 171 29.60 -9.74 -3.30
C LEU A 171 28.88 -10.45 -2.16
N TYR A 172 29.63 -11.19 -1.34
CA TYR A 172 29.10 -11.86 -0.16
C TYR A 172 29.38 -11.05 1.10
N CYS A 173 28.47 -10.13 1.45
CA CYS A 173 28.55 -9.35 2.68
C CYS A 173 27.19 -9.21 3.38
N ASN A 174 27.20 -8.88 4.67
CA ASN A 174 25.98 -8.51 5.38
C ASN A 174 25.65 -7.03 5.11
N LEU A 175 24.97 -6.76 4.00
CA LEU A 175 24.65 -5.39 3.56
C LEU A 175 23.99 -4.55 4.66
N LYS A 176 23.05 -5.14 5.41
CA LYS A 176 22.39 -4.46 6.52
C LYS A 176 23.39 -4.01 7.60
N GLN A 177 24.35 -4.85 7.94
CA GLN A 177 25.38 -4.52 8.93
C GLN A 177 26.29 -3.39 8.42
N VAL A 178 26.69 -3.45 7.14
CA VAL A 178 27.54 -2.41 6.52
C VAL A 178 26.85 -1.05 6.52
N ILE A 179 25.56 -1.02 6.19
CA ILE A 179 24.78 0.23 6.23
C ILE A 179 24.67 0.73 7.67
N LEU A 180 24.36 -0.14 8.63
CA LEU A 180 24.23 0.24 10.04
C LEU A 180 25.56 0.78 10.61
N ASP A 181 26.69 0.17 10.28
CA ASP A 181 28.01 0.67 10.69
C ASP A 181 28.33 2.02 10.06
N THR A 182 28.02 2.19 8.78
CA THR A 182 28.22 3.46 8.08
C THR A 182 27.38 4.57 8.72
N VAL A 183 26.11 4.29 9.02
CA VAL A 183 25.19 5.21 9.69
C VAL A 183 25.65 5.53 11.11
N TYR A 184 26.10 4.54 11.86
CA TYR A 184 26.62 4.73 13.22
C TYR A 184 27.89 5.59 13.22
N CYS A 185 28.82 5.31 12.31
CA CYS A 185 30.00 6.14 12.07
C CYS A 185 29.61 7.58 11.71
N ALA A 186 28.65 7.77 10.81
CA ALA A 186 28.16 9.09 10.43
C ALA A 186 27.56 9.84 11.63
N TYR A 187 26.82 9.16 12.50
CA TYR A 187 26.19 9.77 13.68
C TYR A 187 27.24 10.43 14.59
N HIS A 188 28.36 9.74 14.81
CA HIS A 188 29.45 10.21 15.68
C HIS A 188 30.43 11.16 14.99
N ALA A 189 30.69 10.98 13.69
CA ALA A 189 31.64 11.79 12.95
C ALA A 189 31.08 13.16 12.52
N VAL A 190 29.78 13.23 12.21
CA VAL A 190 29.16 14.40 11.61
C VAL A 190 28.63 15.36 12.69
N PRO A 191 28.86 16.69 12.55
CA PRO A 191 28.30 17.67 13.47
C PRO A 191 26.77 17.59 13.54
N PRO A 192 26.15 17.84 14.72
CA PRO A 192 24.70 17.66 14.91
C PRO A 192 23.81 18.33 13.85
N ILE A 193 24.19 19.52 13.37
CA ILE A 193 23.43 20.28 12.37
C ILE A 193 23.40 19.63 10.97
N LYS A 194 24.42 18.85 10.61
CA LYS A 194 24.53 18.15 9.31
C LYS A 194 24.15 16.67 9.41
N ARG A 195 23.97 16.17 10.63
CA ARG A 195 23.73 14.75 10.89
C ARG A 195 22.47 14.24 10.18
N PRO A 196 21.32 14.93 10.18
CA PRO A 196 20.14 14.44 9.45
C PRO A 196 20.37 14.27 7.95
N GLU A 197 21.10 15.20 7.33
CA GLU A 197 21.41 15.15 5.91
C GLU A 197 22.30 13.95 5.56
N ALA A 198 23.39 13.77 6.30
CA ALA A 198 24.33 12.67 6.08
C ALA A 198 23.65 11.29 6.25
N LEU A 199 22.91 11.11 7.35
CA LEU A 199 22.27 9.82 7.63
C LEU A 199 21.17 9.50 6.62
N TYR A 200 20.38 10.50 6.20
CA TYR A 200 19.37 10.28 5.18
C TYR A 200 19.99 9.94 3.82
N GLY A 201 21.10 10.59 3.45
CA GLY A 201 21.85 10.26 2.24
C GLY A 201 22.26 8.80 2.22
N ILE A 202 22.92 8.32 3.29
CA ILE A 202 23.34 6.92 3.42
C ILE A 202 22.17 5.95 3.23
N ILE A 203 21.04 6.20 3.91
CA ILE A 203 19.88 5.29 3.86
C ILE A 203 19.27 5.25 2.45
N VAL A 204 19.13 6.41 1.79
CA VAL A 204 18.58 6.48 0.42
C VAL A 204 19.52 5.82 -0.59
N ASN A 205 20.82 6.06 -0.47
CA ASN A 205 21.83 5.53 -1.39
C ASN A 205 22.00 4.01 -1.24
N ALA A 206 21.74 3.47 -0.05
CA ALA A 206 21.72 2.04 0.18
C ALA A 206 20.65 1.28 -0.61
N LYS A 207 19.59 1.97 -1.09
CA LYS A 207 18.47 1.39 -1.86
C LYS A 207 17.81 0.17 -1.20
N GLU A 208 17.88 0.07 0.13
CA GLU A 208 17.45 -1.09 0.91
C GLU A 208 16.49 -0.64 2.04
N ASP A 209 15.25 -1.14 2.03
CA ASP A 209 14.19 -0.77 2.99
C ASP A 209 14.38 -1.35 4.42
N ALA A 210 15.50 -2.02 4.69
CA ALA A 210 15.71 -2.83 5.89
C ALA A 210 16.21 -2.04 7.13
N VAL A 211 16.58 -0.77 6.98
CA VAL A 211 17.22 0.05 8.04
C VAL A 211 16.22 0.98 8.71
N THR A 212 16.05 0.82 10.02
CA THR A 212 15.16 1.62 10.87
C THR A 212 15.95 2.45 11.88
N LEU A 213 15.38 3.55 12.37
CA LEU A 213 15.99 4.35 13.45
C LEU A 213 16.20 3.53 14.73
N GLU A 214 15.27 2.63 15.07
CA GLU A 214 15.46 1.69 16.18
C GLU A 214 16.65 0.75 15.94
N ALA A 215 16.85 0.26 14.71
CA ALA A 215 18.00 -0.58 14.40
C ALA A 215 19.30 0.19 14.61
N ILE A 216 19.34 1.46 14.19
CA ILE A 216 20.51 2.35 14.40
C ILE A 216 20.76 2.57 15.89
N MET A 217 19.70 2.75 16.69
CA MET A 217 19.80 2.90 18.16
C MET A 217 20.33 1.63 18.85
N GLN A 218 20.10 0.44 18.29
CA GLN A 218 20.49 -0.84 18.87
C GLN A 218 21.85 -1.35 18.41
N HIS A 219 22.44 -0.72 17.38
CA HIS A 219 23.55 -1.30 16.65
C HIS A 219 24.90 -1.16 17.35
N GLY A 220 25.18 -0.02 17.98
CA GLY A 220 26.46 0.23 18.65
C GLY A 220 26.49 -0.18 20.13
N ASP A 221 27.71 -0.21 20.69
CA ASP A 221 27.99 -0.56 22.09
C ASP A 221 27.48 0.47 23.12
N GLU A 222 27.16 1.68 22.65
CA GLU A 222 26.73 2.81 23.48
C GLU A 222 25.44 3.44 22.94
N GLU A 223 24.64 4.00 23.88
CA GLU A 223 23.48 4.81 23.54
C GLU A 223 23.88 6.02 22.68
N LEU A 224 23.05 6.34 21.69
CA LEU A 224 23.32 7.47 20.79
C LEU A 224 23.26 8.80 21.56
N PRO A 225 24.33 9.62 21.53
CA PRO A 225 24.34 10.88 22.27
C PRO A 225 23.33 11.88 21.70
N ALA A 226 22.66 12.61 22.61
CA ALA A 226 21.68 13.66 22.28
C ALA A 226 20.56 13.20 21.32
N LEU A 227 20.06 11.97 21.51
CA LEU A 227 19.05 11.36 20.65
C LEU A 227 17.76 12.19 20.54
N GLU A 228 17.22 12.72 21.64
CA GLU A 228 15.96 13.50 21.61
C GLU A 228 16.11 14.79 20.75
N GLU A 229 17.27 15.45 20.83
CA GLU A 229 17.59 16.61 19.98
C GLU A 229 17.75 16.20 18.51
N PHE A 230 18.40 15.05 18.26
CA PHE A 230 18.54 14.49 16.93
C PHE A 230 17.19 14.16 16.30
N LEU A 231 16.28 13.48 17.01
CA LEU A 231 14.94 13.14 16.51
C LEU A 231 14.16 14.39 16.08
N SER A 232 14.26 15.47 16.85
CA SER A 232 13.62 16.75 16.50
C SER A 232 14.23 17.39 15.24
N CYS A 233 15.56 17.36 15.12
CA CYS A 233 16.26 17.84 13.92
C CYS A 233 15.95 16.96 12.70
N TRP A 234 15.86 15.65 12.90
CA TRP A 234 15.55 14.65 11.88
C TRP A 234 14.15 14.84 11.31
N ILE A 235 13.14 14.97 12.17
CA ILE A 235 11.76 15.26 11.75
C ILE A 235 11.70 16.60 11.02
N THR A 236 12.46 17.60 11.47
CA THR A 236 12.50 18.90 10.79
C THR A 236 13.14 18.82 9.41
N TYR A 237 14.22 18.07 9.27
CA TYR A 237 14.89 17.86 8.00
C TYR A 237 14.03 17.06 7.00
N LEU A 238 13.37 16.01 7.48
CA LEU A 238 12.51 15.18 6.64
C LEU A 238 11.18 15.84 6.30
N GLY A 239 10.69 16.77 7.12
CA GLY A 239 9.36 17.37 6.95
C GLY A 239 9.10 18.06 5.61
N ASP A 240 10.17 18.45 4.90
CA ASP A 240 10.11 19.06 3.57
C ASP A 240 10.48 18.07 2.43
N LYS A 241 10.75 16.80 2.75
CA LYS A 241 11.13 15.77 1.78
C LYS A 241 9.96 14.87 1.42
N THR A 242 10.06 14.23 0.26
CA THR A 242 9.07 13.28 -0.23
C THR A 242 9.76 12.01 -0.68
N GLY A 243 9.10 10.88 -0.54
CA GLY A 243 9.59 9.58 -0.99
C GLY A 243 9.34 8.53 0.08
N ASN A 244 9.36 7.25 -0.31
CA ASN A 244 9.06 6.14 0.60
C ASN A 244 9.92 6.19 1.88
N ASP A 245 11.23 6.44 1.74
CA ASP A 245 12.13 6.56 2.89
C ASP A 245 11.83 7.76 3.78
N ALA A 246 11.54 8.93 3.19
CA ALA A 246 11.20 10.11 3.99
C ALA A 246 9.93 9.85 4.82
N ASP A 247 8.90 9.30 4.17
CA ASP A 247 7.61 8.99 4.77
C ASP A 247 7.75 7.96 5.91
N ARG A 248 8.55 6.90 5.69
CA ARG A 248 8.84 5.84 6.68
C ARG A 248 9.65 6.38 7.86
N LEU A 249 10.74 7.08 7.60
CA LEU A 249 11.71 7.51 8.61
C LEU A 249 11.18 8.66 9.47
N ILE A 250 10.38 9.58 8.92
CA ILE A 250 9.76 10.65 9.71
C ILE A 250 8.69 10.09 10.65
N MET A 251 7.93 9.10 10.19
CA MET A 251 6.89 8.43 10.97
C MET A 251 7.49 7.65 12.14
N GLU A 252 8.58 6.91 11.89
CA GLU A 252 9.32 6.22 12.94
C GLU A 252 9.89 7.22 13.97
N ALA A 253 10.53 8.30 13.52
CA ALA A 253 11.09 9.31 14.40
C ALA A 253 10.04 9.97 15.29
N ALA A 254 8.87 10.32 14.72
CA ALA A 254 7.76 10.88 15.48
C ALA A 254 7.29 9.90 16.57
N GLY A 255 7.15 8.60 16.24
CA GLY A 255 6.77 7.58 17.20
C GLY A 255 7.80 7.36 18.32
N LEU A 256 9.10 7.55 18.04
CA LEU A 256 10.17 7.41 19.03
C LEU A 256 10.19 8.51 20.08
N LEU A 257 9.61 9.69 19.80
CA LEU A 257 9.47 10.77 20.78
C LEU A 257 8.57 10.37 21.97
N ASN A 258 7.55 9.53 21.72
CA ASN A 258 6.55 9.14 22.71
C ASN A 258 5.86 10.33 23.40
N ASP A 259 5.59 11.39 22.65
CA ASP A 259 4.95 12.63 23.11
C ASP A 259 3.84 13.00 22.12
N ILE A 260 2.61 12.57 22.41
CA ILE A 260 1.45 12.78 21.53
C ILE A 260 1.24 14.27 21.21
N PRO A 261 1.23 15.21 22.18
CA PRO A 261 1.18 16.64 21.88
C PRO A 261 2.24 17.10 20.87
N LEU A 262 3.49 16.64 21.00
CA LEU A 262 4.56 17.00 20.07
C LEU A 262 4.41 16.34 18.70
N GLU A 263 4.00 15.06 18.66
CA GLU A 263 3.66 14.34 17.43
C GLU A 263 2.55 15.06 16.66
N VAL A 264 1.50 15.54 17.34
CA VAL A 264 0.41 16.32 16.74
C VAL A 264 0.91 17.64 16.18
N GLN A 265 1.86 18.33 16.84
CA GLN A 265 2.45 19.56 16.32
C GLN A 265 3.24 19.32 15.02
N TYR A 266 4.02 18.23 14.96
CA TYR A 266 4.73 17.87 13.73
C TYR A 266 3.77 17.44 12.62
N ALA A 267 2.75 16.64 12.95
CA ALA A 267 1.71 16.23 12.01
C ALA A 267 0.96 17.44 11.44
N GLU A 268 0.67 18.45 12.26
CA GLU A 268 0.05 19.70 11.82
C GLU A 268 0.98 20.49 10.90
N LYS A 269 2.24 20.66 11.30
CA LYS A 269 3.23 21.42 10.55
C LYS A 269 3.47 20.83 9.16
N TYR A 270 3.53 19.50 9.05
CA TYR A 270 3.87 18.80 7.81
C TYR A 270 2.67 18.13 7.13
N ALA A 271 1.43 18.45 7.50
CA ALA A 271 0.22 17.79 7.00
C ALA A 271 0.06 17.78 5.46
N ALA A 272 0.69 18.74 4.78
CA ALA A 272 0.68 18.83 3.32
C ALA A 272 1.68 17.88 2.62
N ILE A 273 2.74 17.48 3.33
CA ILE A 273 3.83 16.64 2.80
C ILE A 273 3.73 15.23 3.38
N HIS A 274 3.49 15.13 4.70
CA HIS A 274 3.37 13.90 5.47
C HIS A 274 2.02 13.73 6.18
N PRO A 275 0.91 13.61 5.41
CA PRO A 275 -0.40 13.41 6.01
C PRO A 275 -0.54 12.08 6.78
N GLY A 276 0.34 11.10 6.54
CA GLY A 276 0.37 9.82 7.24
C GLY A 276 0.71 9.94 8.73
N LEU A 277 1.40 11.02 9.16
CA LEU A 277 1.70 11.27 10.58
C LEU A 277 0.42 11.32 11.43
N TYR A 278 -0.64 11.98 10.93
CA TYR A 278 -1.91 12.01 11.64
C TYR A 278 -2.58 10.64 11.73
N LEU A 279 -2.53 9.84 10.65
CA LEU A 279 -3.09 8.50 10.66
C LEU A 279 -2.36 7.61 11.66
N ASN A 280 -1.02 7.69 11.69
CA ASN A 280 -0.20 6.96 12.64
C ASN A 280 -0.56 7.28 14.10
N ILE A 281 -0.75 8.56 14.44
CA ILE A 281 -1.21 8.98 15.79
C ILE A 281 -2.56 8.34 16.12
N LEU A 282 -3.51 8.38 15.17
CA LEU A 282 -4.84 7.80 15.33
C LEU A 282 -4.85 6.27 15.38
N GLU A 283 -3.81 5.58 14.90
CA GLU A 283 -3.74 4.11 14.96
C GLU A 283 -2.96 3.63 16.19
N ASN A 284 -1.96 4.40 16.62
CA ASN A 284 -0.97 3.99 17.62
C ASN A 284 -0.99 4.77 18.94
N GLY A 285 -1.85 5.77 19.11
CA GLY A 285 -1.95 6.58 20.33
C GLY A 285 -2.56 5.84 21.54
N LYS A 286 -1.84 4.85 22.07
CA LYS A 286 -2.28 3.85 23.07
C LYS A 286 -2.64 4.40 24.46
N TYR A 287 -2.51 5.71 24.68
CA TYR A 287 -2.75 6.36 25.99
C TYR A 287 -3.74 7.52 25.94
N ALA A 288 -4.21 7.90 24.75
CA ALA A 288 -5.18 8.98 24.62
C ALA A 288 -6.61 8.47 24.80
N THR A 289 -7.50 9.31 25.33
CA THR A 289 -8.92 8.95 25.38
C THR A 289 -9.54 9.00 23.99
N ALA A 290 -10.68 8.32 23.80
CA ALA A 290 -11.41 8.39 22.53
C ALA A 290 -11.77 9.84 22.14
N ASN A 291 -12.07 10.70 23.11
CA ASN A 291 -12.38 12.11 22.87
C ASN A 291 -11.16 12.92 22.41
N ASP A 292 -9.97 12.62 22.94
CA ASP A 292 -8.72 13.25 22.48
C ASP A 292 -8.44 12.84 21.03
N MET A 293 -8.61 11.56 20.71
CA MET A 293 -8.47 11.04 19.35
C MET A 293 -9.48 11.64 18.36
N VAL A 294 -10.72 11.86 18.79
CA VAL A 294 -11.71 12.60 17.99
C VAL A 294 -11.22 14.04 17.71
N SER A 295 -10.65 14.71 18.72
CA SER A 295 -10.17 16.10 18.57
C SER A 295 -8.99 16.18 17.60
N ILE A 296 -8.02 15.26 17.73
CA ILE A 296 -6.88 15.12 16.81
C ILE A 296 -7.38 14.82 15.39
N GLY A 297 -8.34 13.90 15.24
CA GLY A 297 -8.91 13.56 13.95
C GLY A 297 -9.63 14.72 13.26
N ILE A 298 -10.35 15.55 14.01
CA ILE A 298 -10.97 16.78 13.49
C ILE A 298 -9.90 17.78 13.02
N GLN A 299 -8.81 17.93 13.76
CA GLN A 299 -7.69 18.79 13.38
C GLN A 299 -7.03 18.27 12.10
N ALA A 300 -6.76 16.97 12.02
CA ALA A 300 -6.19 16.31 10.85
C ALA A 300 -7.06 16.50 9.59
N MET A 301 -8.38 16.31 9.68
CA MET A 301 -9.30 16.54 8.57
C MET A 301 -9.33 17.99 8.06
N LYS A 302 -8.89 18.97 8.88
CA LYS A 302 -8.76 20.38 8.47
C LYS A 302 -7.38 20.68 7.88
N ALA A 303 -6.33 20.09 8.44
CA ALA A 303 -4.94 20.33 8.05
C ALA A 303 -4.56 19.62 6.75
N ILE A 304 -4.98 18.36 6.58
CA ILE A 304 -4.62 17.56 5.40
C ILE A 304 -5.34 18.12 4.16
N PRO A 305 -4.62 18.36 3.04
CA PRO A 305 -5.23 18.79 1.79
C PRO A 305 -6.33 17.84 1.31
N LYS A 306 -7.48 18.40 0.90
CA LYS A 306 -8.65 17.65 0.42
C LYS A 306 -8.38 16.76 -0.79
N LYS A 307 -7.31 17.04 -1.54
CA LYS A 307 -6.92 16.27 -2.70
C LYS A 307 -6.32 14.90 -2.34
N TYR A 308 -5.87 14.67 -1.12
CA TYR A 308 -5.21 13.42 -0.74
C TYR A 308 -6.18 12.37 -0.21
N ILE A 309 -6.06 11.15 -0.71
CA ILE A 309 -6.82 9.98 -0.25
C ILE A 309 -6.55 9.69 1.24
N MET A 310 -5.35 10.03 1.73
CA MET A 310 -4.99 9.89 3.14
C MET A 310 -5.96 10.62 4.08
N ARG A 311 -6.51 11.77 3.67
CA ARG A 311 -7.54 12.47 4.44
C ARG A 311 -8.79 11.63 4.64
N SER A 312 -9.14 10.80 3.66
CA SER A 312 -10.28 9.88 3.77
C SER A 312 -10.02 8.80 4.83
N ARG A 313 -8.84 8.19 4.80
CA ARG A 313 -8.42 7.19 5.81
C ARG A 313 -8.48 7.76 7.22
N VAL A 314 -7.94 8.97 7.41
CA VAL A 314 -8.01 9.71 8.68
C VAL A 314 -9.45 10.01 9.09
N ALA A 315 -10.32 10.42 8.17
CA ALA A 315 -11.72 10.69 8.46
C ALA A 315 -12.46 9.42 8.91
N LEU A 316 -12.24 8.28 8.26
CA LEU A 316 -12.83 6.99 8.65
C LEU A 316 -12.32 6.53 10.00
N LYS A 317 -11.01 6.66 10.27
CA LYS A 317 -10.44 6.34 11.58
C LYS A 317 -11.00 7.22 12.69
N THR A 318 -11.18 8.51 12.41
CA THR A 318 -11.84 9.45 13.32
C THR A 318 -13.27 9.02 13.60
N ALA A 319 -14.02 8.56 12.59
CA ALA A 319 -15.39 8.07 12.78
C ALA A 319 -15.46 6.87 13.73
N GLU A 320 -14.47 5.97 13.72
CA GLU A 320 -14.38 4.86 14.69
C GLU A 320 -14.30 5.38 16.13
N TYR A 321 -13.48 6.40 16.38
CA TYR A 321 -13.37 7.03 17.69
C TYR A 321 -14.63 7.78 18.09
N VAL A 322 -15.31 8.45 17.15
CA VAL A 322 -16.61 9.09 17.41
C VAL A 322 -17.65 8.04 17.82
N ILE A 323 -17.67 6.86 17.18
CA ILE A 323 -18.54 5.75 17.58
C ILE A 323 -18.17 5.26 18.98
N ALA A 324 -16.88 5.01 19.24
CA ALA A 324 -16.39 4.50 20.53
C ALA A 324 -16.68 5.47 21.70
N ALA A 325 -16.65 6.78 21.44
CA ALA A 325 -16.97 7.82 22.40
C ALA A 325 -18.48 8.06 22.61
N ASN A 326 -19.36 7.32 21.91
CA ASN A 326 -20.80 7.62 21.83
C ASN A 326 -21.07 9.07 21.41
N GLY A 327 -20.26 9.61 20.50
CA GLY A 327 -20.33 10.98 20.03
C GLY A 327 -21.55 11.26 19.14
N GLU A 328 -21.73 12.54 18.81
CA GLU A 328 -22.88 13.01 18.02
C GLU A 328 -22.90 12.44 16.60
N THR A 329 -24.09 12.05 16.13
CA THR A 329 -24.33 11.64 14.73
C THR A 329 -23.94 12.73 13.71
N SER A 330 -24.03 14.00 14.11
CA SER A 330 -23.63 15.15 13.30
C SER A 330 -22.14 15.09 12.90
N LEU A 331 -21.29 14.60 13.79
CA LEU A 331 -19.85 14.50 13.60
C LEU A 331 -19.49 13.30 12.74
N LEU A 332 -20.21 12.18 12.88
CA LEU A 332 -20.08 11.03 11.97
C LEU A 332 -20.37 11.42 10.52
N GLY A 333 -21.45 12.20 10.31
CA GLY A 333 -21.77 12.74 8.99
C GLY A 333 -20.64 13.58 8.38
N LYS A 334 -19.99 14.43 9.19
CA LYS A 334 -18.81 15.20 8.76
C LYS A 334 -17.63 14.30 8.38
N CYS A 335 -17.39 13.23 9.14
CA CYS A 335 -16.33 12.26 8.84
C CYS A 335 -16.62 11.54 7.52
N TYR A 336 -17.84 11.05 7.30
CA TYR A 336 -18.19 10.36 6.06
C TYR A 336 -18.14 11.29 4.83
N TYR A 337 -18.57 12.54 5.00
CA TYR A 337 -18.44 13.54 3.94
C TYR A 337 -16.97 13.83 3.62
N ALA A 338 -16.13 14.03 4.63
CA ALA A 338 -14.69 14.25 4.44
C ALA A 338 -14.01 13.06 3.77
N ALA A 339 -14.41 11.83 4.12
CA ALA A 339 -13.97 10.61 3.47
C ALA A 339 -14.31 10.61 1.97
N TYR A 340 -15.57 10.85 1.64
CA TYR A 340 -16.01 10.90 0.25
C TYR A 340 -15.41 12.06 -0.56
N GLU A 341 -15.25 13.23 0.05
CA GLU A 341 -14.65 14.40 -0.60
C GLU A 341 -13.19 14.15 -0.99
N SER A 342 -12.47 13.35 -0.21
CA SER A 342 -11.04 13.10 -0.39
C SER A 342 -10.72 11.76 -1.04
N ASP A 343 -11.71 10.88 -1.15
CA ASP A 343 -11.64 9.63 -1.90
C ASP A 343 -13.03 9.42 -2.52
N THR A 344 -13.21 10.00 -3.72
CA THR A 344 -14.50 10.13 -4.39
C THR A 344 -14.85 8.83 -5.10
N PHE A 345 -15.27 7.88 -4.28
CA PHE A 345 -15.50 6.51 -4.69
C PHE A 345 -16.89 6.02 -4.30
N ALA A 346 -17.40 5.01 -5.03
CA ALA A 346 -18.76 4.46 -4.85
C ALA A 346 -19.06 4.06 -3.40
N LEU A 347 -18.08 3.42 -2.75
CA LEU A 347 -18.20 2.94 -1.39
C LEU A 347 -18.37 4.10 -0.39
N ASN A 348 -17.52 5.13 -0.50
CA ASN A 348 -17.59 6.31 0.36
C ASN A 348 -18.87 7.12 0.12
N TYR A 349 -19.34 7.16 -1.13
CA TYR A 349 -20.63 7.75 -1.48
C TYR A 349 -21.78 7.04 -0.78
N LEU A 350 -21.84 5.70 -0.87
CA LEU A 350 -22.85 4.90 -0.17
C LEU A 350 -22.72 5.05 1.34
N ARG A 351 -21.50 5.08 1.88
CA ARG A 351 -21.27 5.27 3.32
C ARG A 351 -21.84 6.60 3.80
N ALA A 352 -21.54 7.70 3.09
CA ALA A 352 -22.05 9.03 3.41
C ALA A 352 -23.57 9.15 3.22
N LEU A 353 -24.12 8.55 2.16
CA LEU A 353 -25.55 8.63 1.87
C LEU A 353 -26.41 7.79 2.82
N LEU A 354 -25.96 6.59 3.21
CA LEU A 354 -26.80 5.62 3.92
C LEU A 354 -26.71 5.70 5.45
N ASN A 355 -25.66 6.33 6.00
CA ASN A 355 -25.39 6.37 7.45
C ASN A 355 -25.59 7.76 8.07
N ASP A 356 -26.06 8.72 7.28
CA ASP A 356 -26.36 10.07 7.74
C ASP A 356 -27.89 10.29 7.84
N CYS A 357 -28.34 11.15 8.74
CA CYS A 357 -29.77 11.32 9.04
C CYS A 357 -30.48 12.41 8.20
N GLU A 358 -29.75 13.18 7.38
CA GLU A 358 -30.26 14.32 6.60
C GLU A 358 -30.11 14.12 5.08
N ASN A 359 -30.83 13.14 4.52
CA ASN A 359 -30.53 12.56 3.20
C ASN A 359 -30.64 13.49 1.98
N GLU A 360 -31.62 14.40 1.91
CA GLU A 360 -31.86 15.18 0.67
C GLU A 360 -30.85 16.32 0.44
N LYS A 361 -30.62 17.17 1.44
CA LYS A 361 -29.64 18.27 1.31
C LYS A 361 -28.21 17.74 1.08
N LYS A 362 -27.89 16.60 1.68
CA LYS A 362 -26.57 15.97 1.55
C LYS A 362 -26.38 15.33 0.19
N LYS A 363 -27.42 14.77 -0.42
CA LYS A 363 -27.33 14.27 -1.79
C LYS A 363 -26.84 15.35 -2.75
N GLU A 364 -27.38 16.58 -2.66
CA GLU A 364 -26.90 17.72 -3.45
C GLU A 364 -25.44 18.09 -3.15
N GLU A 365 -24.99 17.99 -1.90
CA GLU A 365 -23.61 18.24 -1.51
C GLU A 365 -22.64 17.18 -2.04
N LEU A 366 -23.02 15.90 -1.97
CA LEU A 366 -22.25 14.79 -2.55
C LEU A 366 -22.17 14.94 -4.07
N GLN A 367 -23.29 15.30 -4.72
CA GLN A 367 -23.34 15.54 -6.16
C GLN A 367 -22.36 16.63 -6.59
N LYS A 368 -22.27 17.74 -5.83
CA LYS A 368 -21.33 18.84 -6.11
C LYS A 368 -19.87 18.41 -6.08
N VAL A 369 -19.49 17.34 -5.39
CA VAL A 369 -18.10 16.85 -5.34
C VAL A 369 -17.72 16.29 -6.72
N PHE A 370 -18.40 15.24 -7.17
CA PHE A 370 -18.00 14.56 -8.41
C PHE A 370 -18.31 15.37 -9.68
N MET A 371 -19.25 16.33 -9.61
CA MET A 371 -19.51 17.25 -10.74
C MET A 371 -18.39 18.27 -10.98
N LYS A 372 -17.58 18.57 -9.96
CA LYS A 372 -16.43 19.47 -10.09
C LYS A 372 -15.18 18.76 -10.61
N LEU A 373 -15.17 17.43 -10.60
CA LEU A 373 -14.00 16.66 -10.99
C LEU A 373 -13.86 16.63 -12.52
N PRO A 374 -12.64 16.81 -13.05
CA PRO A 374 -12.41 16.68 -14.47
C PRO A 374 -12.72 15.24 -14.89
N VAL A 375 -13.57 15.08 -15.90
CA VAL A 375 -13.79 13.76 -16.52
C VAL A 375 -12.54 13.43 -17.32
N HIS A 376 -11.56 12.76 -16.69
CA HIS A 376 -10.42 12.24 -17.41
C HIS A 376 -10.91 11.16 -18.38
N LYS A 377 -10.71 11.41 -19.68
CA LYS A 377 -10.88 10.38 -20.70
C LYS A 377 -9.89 9.28 -20.35
N SER A 378 -10.41 8.09 -20.03
CA SER A 378 -9.62 6.86 -20.01
C SER A 378 -8.98 6.70 -21.39
N ASN A 379 -7.74 7.16 -21.53
CA ASN A 379 -6.85 6.67 -22.56
C ASN A 379 -6.28 5.39 -21.97
N GLY A 380 -6.66 4.27 -22.59
CA GLY A 380 -6.41 2.95 -22.08
C GLY A 380 -4.95 2.75 -21.71
N TYR A 381 -4.72 2.52 -20.43
CA TYR A 381 -4.03 1.34 -19.95
C TYR A 381 -4.88 0.84 -18.79
N PHE A 382 -5.14 -0.47 -18.74
CA PHE A 382 -5.46 -1.08 -17.45
C PHE A 382 -4.41 -0.57 -16.48
N GLY A 383 -4.83 -0.08 -15.31
CA GLY A 383 -3.97 -0.12 -14.14
C GLY A 383 -3.59 -1.59 -13.94
N MET A 384 -2.53 -2.01 -14.63
CA MET A 384 -1.66 -3.08 -14.18
C MET A 384 -1.51 -2.85 -12.69
N TYR A 385 -1.95 -3.84 -11.93
CA TYR A 385 -1.64 -4.05 -10.52
C TYR A 385 -0.81 -2.90 -9.93
N GLU A 386 -1.46 -1.86 -9.42
CA GLU A 386 -0.91 -1.24 -8.21
C GLU A 386 -1.05 -2.34 -7.17
N SER A 387 0.00 -3.17 -7.11
CA SER A 387 0.25 -4.09 -6.02
C SER A 387 -0.10 -3.34 -4.74
N SER A 388 -0.83 -4.00 -3.86
CA SER A 388 -1.30 -3.52 -2.57
C SER A 388 -0.16 -3.16 -1.59
N GLY A 389 1.02 -2.77 -2.09
CA GLY A 389 2.26 -2.61 -1.33
C GLY A 389 2.75 -1.17 -1.13
N SER A 390 2.31 -0.17 -1.90
CA SER A 390 2.78 1.22 -1.65
C SER A 390 1.86 2.29 -2.25
N CYS A 391 0.69 2.49 -1.63
CA CYS A 391 -0.04 3.75 -1.84
C CYS A 391 0.74 4.86 -1.11
N SER A 392 1.42 5.73 -1.85
CA SER A 392 2.07 6.92 -1.29
C SER A 392 1.09 7.71 -0.42
N GLU A 393 1.54 8.24 0.72
CA GLU A 393 0.69 9.05 1.59
C GLU A 393 0.14 10.33 0.91
N ARG A 394 0.74 10.74 -0.22
CA ARG A 394 0.32 11.86 -1.06
C ARG A 394 -0.49 11.43 -2.30
N GLU A 395 -1.01 10.21 -2.34
CA GLU A 395 -1.90 9.74 -3.41
C GLU A 395 -3.10 10.69 -3.56
N GLU A 396 -3.27 11.23 -4.77
CA GLU A 396 -4.32 12.20 -5.06
C GLU A 396 -5.63 11.51 -5.51
N ASN A 397 -6.75 12.05 -5.04
CA ASN A 397 -8.11 11.64 -5.42
C ASN A 397 -8.36 11.94 -6.90
N ARG A 398 -8.23 10.91 -7.75
CA ARG A 398 -8.41 11.01 -9.20
C ARG A 398 -9.35 9.90 -9.69
N PRO A 399 -10.67 10.00 -9.42
CA PRO A 399 -11.61 8.99 -9.89
C PRO A 399 -11.67 8.98 -11.42
N ASP A 400 -11.59 7.79 -12.00
CA ASP A 400 -11.67 7.62 -13.45
C ASP A 400 -13.09 7.90 -13.99
N GLY A 401 -13.21 8.01 -15.31
CA GLY A 401 -14.51 8.26 -15.96
C GLY A 401 -15.56 7.17 -15.69
N ASN A 402 -15.14 5.93 -15.44
CA ASN A 402 -16.03 4.82 -15.13
C ASN A 402 -16.62 4.98 -13.72
N MET A 403 -15.82 5.42 -12.75
CA MET A 403 -16.23 5.74 -11.39
C MET A 403 -17.17 6.95 -11.38
N VAL A 404 -16.90 7.99 -12.17
CA VAL A 404 -17.81 9.14 -12.31
C VAL A 404 -19.18 8.72 -12.85
N LEU A 405 -19.22 7.84 -13.87
CA LEU A 405 -20.49 7.29 -14.37
C LEU A 405 -21.22 6.42 -13.34
N LEU A 406 -20.47 5.66 -12.53
CA LEU A 406 -21.02 4.88 -11.42
C LEU A 406 -21.64 5.80 -10.36
N LEU A 407 -20.96 6.86 -9.96
CA LEU A 407 -21.47 7.87 -9.02
C LEU A 407 -22.71 8.57 -9.56
N ARG A 408 -22.74 8.93 -10.85
CA ARG A 408 -23.95 9.47 -11.51
C ARG A 408 -25.12 8.49 -11.45
N PHE A 409 -24.86 7.20 -11.61
CA PHE A 409 -25.89 6.16 -11.48
C PHE A 409 -26.44 6.11 -10.05
N LEU A 410 -25.56 6.14 -9.05
CA LEU A 410 -25.93 6.17 -7.63
C LEU A 410 -26.67 7.45 -7.22
N ASP A 411 -26.38 8.57 -7.88
CA ASP A 411 -27.11 9.83 -7.69
C ASP A 411 -28.51 9.80 -8.34
N GLY A 412 -28.78 8.83 -9.22
CA GLY A 412 -30.06 8.68 -9.92
C GLY A 412 -30.13 9.39 -11.27
N GLN A 413 -28.99 9.82 -11.84
CA GLN A 413 -28.90 10.40 -13.19
C GLN A 413 -28.96 9.31 -14.26
N PHE A 414 -30.01 8.49 -14.22
CA PHE A 414 -30.13 7.28 -15.03
C PHE A 414 -30.20 7.54 -16.53
N ALA A 415 -30.75 8.67 -16.98
CA ALA A 415 -30.80 8.98 -18.41
C ALA A 415 -29.40 9.27 -18.96
N ASP A 416 -28.65 10.15 -18.26
CA ASP A 416 -27.30 10.55 -18.65
C ASP A 416 -26.34 9.37 -18.66
N VAL A 417 -26.41 8.49 -17.65
CA VAL A 417 -25.55 7.29 -17.59
C VAL A 417 -25.89 6.31 -18.71
N LEU A 418 -27.17 6.18 -19.08
CA LEU A 418 -27.57 5.31 -20.18
C LEU A 418 -27.02 5.83 -21.52
N ASP A 419 -27.09 7.15 -21.72
CA ASP A 419 -26.70 7.79 -22.98
C ASP A 419 -25.18 7.96 -23.12
N GLN A 420 -24.48 8.32 -22.03
CA GLN A 420 -23.04 8.57 -22.05
C GLN A 420 -22.23 7.31 -21.71
N GLY A 421 -22.68 6.52 -20.74
CA GLY A 421 -21.96 5.33 -20.28
C GLY A 421 -22.16 4.11 -21.17
N LEU A 422 -23.32 3.99 -21.82
CA LEU A 422 -23.63 2.88 -22.75
C LEU A 422 -23.64 3.33 -24.23
N ASN A 423 -22.65 4.14 -24.60
CA ASN A 423 -22.53 4.79 -25.91
C ASN A 423 -21.71 4.00 -26.95
N GLN A 424 -21.01 2.92 -26.55
CA GLN A 424 -20.16 2.17 -27.47
C GLN A 424 -21.00 1.47 -28.54
N SER A 425 -20.79 1.91 -29.78
CA SER A 425 -21.52 1.37 -30.93
C SER A 425 -20.92 0.05 -31.41
N GLN A 426 -19.66 -0.28 -31.08
CA GLN A 426 -19.03 -1.52 -31.52
C GLN A 426 -19.42 -2.72 -30.67
N ALA A 427 -19.48 -3.90 -31.29
CA ALA A 427 -19.77 -5.15 -30.59
C ALA A 427 -18.55 -5.71 -29.82
N LEU A 428 -17.33 -5.27 -30.17
CA LEU A 428 -16.07 -5.64 -29.53
C LEU A 428 -15.44 -4.40 -28.86
N GLY A 429 -14.38 -4.59 -28.06
CA GLY A 429 -13.66 -3.47 -27.45
C GLY A 429 -14.29 -2.87 -26.20
N TRP A 430 -15.12 -3.62 -25.46
CA TRP A 430 -15.75 -3.12 -24.22
C TRP A 430 -14.80 -3.09 -23.02
N THR A 431 -13.63 -3.69 -23.14
CA THR A 431 -12.65 -3.76 -22.07
C THR A 431 -12.15 -2.35 -21.69
N GLY A 432 -12.08 -2.04 -20.40
CA GLY A 432 -11.72 -0.70 -19.90
C GLY A 432 -12.83 0.35 -20.00
N THR A 433 -13.99 0.02 -20.60
CA THR A 433 -15.14 0.94 -20.73
C THR A 433 -16.21 0.66 -19.68
N PHE A 434 -17.08 1.64 -19.44
CA PHE A 434 -18.24 1.51 -18.55
C PHE A 434 -19.29 0.48 -19.02
N MET A 435 -19.21 -0.03 -20.24
CA MET A 435 -20.25 -0.90 -20.84
C MET A 435 -20.62 -2.09 -19.95
N LYS A 436 -19.63 -2.85 -19.49
CA LYS A 436 -19.86 -4.09 -18.74
C LYS A 436 -20.51 -3.82 -17.39
N GLN A 437 -19.91 -2.92 -16.62
CA GLN A 437 -20.40 -2.54 -15.30
C GLN A 437 -21.70 -1.76 -15.35
N GLY A 438 -21.89 -0.89 -16.36
CA GLY A 438 -23.13 -0.15 -16.58
C GLY A 438 -24.30 -1.07 -16.88
N ILE A 439 -24.14 -2.02 -17.80
CA ILE A 439 -25.19 -3.02 -18.08
C ILE A 439 -25.52 -3.83 -16.82
N ALA A 440 -24.51 -4.27 -16.07
CA ALA A 440 -24.73 -4.98 -14.82
C ALA A 440 -25.49 -4.13 -13.78
N LEU A 441 -25.13 -2.84 -13.62
CA LEU A 441 -25.82 -1.90 -12.73
C LEU A 441 -27.29 -1.73 -13.07
N TYR A 442 -27.63 -1.50 -14.34
CA TYR A 442 -29.03 -1.38 -14.74
C TYR A 442 -29.79 -2.68 -14.56
N LEU A 443 -29.22 -3.84 -14.94
CA LEU A 443 -29.90 -5.13 -14.77
C LEU A 443 -30.16 -5.42 -13.29
N LEU A 444 -29.18 -5.15 -12.42
CA LEU A 444 -29.31 -5.32 -10.99
C LEU A 444 -30.36 -4.38 -10.38
N TYR A 445 -30.41 -3.13 -10.86
CA TYR A 445 -31.43 -2.16 -10.44
C TYR A 445 -32.84 -2.56 -10.89
N LEU A 446 -33.00 -2.95 -12.16
CA LEU A 446 -34.29 -3.26 -12.78
C LEU A 446 -34.93 -4.54 -12.23
N TYR A 447 -34.14 -5.44 -11.66
CA TYR A 447 -34.64 -6.66 -11.05
C TYR A 447 -35.47 -6.36 -9.81
N GLU A 448 -36.66 -6.97 -9.72
CA GLU A 448 -37.52 -6.92 -8.54
C GLU A 448 -37.54 -8.28 -7.82
N GLY A 449 -37.14 -8.31 -6.54
CA GLY A 449 -37.11 -9.52 -5.72
C GLY A 449 -35.72 -9.87 -5.15
N GLN A 450 -35.58 -11.09 -4.64
CA GLN A 450 -34.34 -11.57 -4.01
C GLN A 450 -33.37 -12.16 -5.05
N TRP A 451 -32.07 -11.88 -4.90
CA TRP A 451 -31.02 -12.22 -5.89
C TRP A 451 -30.58 -13.69 -5.85
N HIS A 452 -31.53 -14.63 -5.99
CA HIS A 452 -31.25 -16.06 -6.05
C HIS A 452 -30.89 -16.56 -7.46
N GLY A 453 -31.16 -15.73 -8.47
CA GLY A 453 -30.85 -16.04 -9.86
C GLY A 453 -29.35 -16.04 -10.13
N LYS A 454 -28.88 -17.03 -10.89
CA LYS A 454 -27.47 -17.11 -11.29
C LYS A 454 -27.04 -15.93 -12.16
N GLY A 455 -27.97 -15.33 -12.93
CA GLY A 455 -27.71 -14.12 -13.70
C GLY A 455 -27.48 -12.92 -12.79
N MET A 456 -28.40 -12.67 -11.85
CA MET A 456 -28.27 -11.60 -10.85
C MET A 456 -27.03 -11.76 -9.98
N ALA A 457 -26.69 -12.96 -9.54
CA ALA A 457 -25.46 -13.21 -8.77
C ALA A 457 -24.20 -12.80 -9.55
N ALA A 458 -24.15 -13.08 -10.86
CA ALA A 458 -23.06 -12.63 -11.72
C ALA A 458 -23.04 -11.10 -11.89
N MET A 459 -24.20 -10.47 -12.04
CA MET A 459 -24.28 -9.00 -12.14
C MET A 459 -23.82 -8.34 -10.83
N ALA A 460 -24.23 -8.88 -9.68
CA ALA A 460 -23.78 -8.42 -8.38
C ALA A 460 -22.26 -8.54 -8.24
N GLY A 461 -21.65 -9.65 -8.70
CA GLY A 461 -20.19 -9.80 -8.73
C GLY A 461 -19.48 -8.73 -9.55
N ILE A 462 -20.00 -8.42 -10.76
CA ILE A 462 -19.46 -7.35 -11.62
C ILE A 462 -19.58 -5.98 -10.93
N VAL A 463 -20.74 -5.68 -10.34
CA VAL A 463 -20.99 -4.40 -9.67
C VAL A 463 -20.11 -4.24 -8.43
N LYS A 464 -19.97 -5.28 -7.60
CA LYS A 464 -19.07 -5.26 -6.44
C LYS A 464 -17.63 -4.98 -6.86
N SER A 465 -17.14 -5.64 -7.90
CA SER A 465 -15.80 -5.40 -8.43
C SER A 465 -15.64 -3.97 -8.94
N ALA A 466 -16.61 -3.44 -9.68
CA ALA A 466 -16.60 -2.04 -10.14
C ALA A 466 -16.64 -1.02 -8.99
N MET A 467 -17.29 -1.39 -7.89
CA MET A 467 -17.34 -0.61 -6.65
C MET A 467 -16.19 -0.92 -5.68
N LYS A 468 -15.20 -1.76 -6.05
CA LYS A 468 -14.17 -2.34 -5.16
C LYS A 468 -14.73 -2.67 -3.77
N PHE A 469 -15.91 -3.27 -3.73
CA PHE A 469 -16.64 -3.50 -2.48
C PHE A 469 -16.04 -4.71 -1.74
N SER A 470 -15.70 -4.50 -0.48
CA SER A 470 -15.52 -5.58 0.51
C SER A 470 -16.25 -5.21 1.81
N SER A 471 -16.65 -6.21 2.58
CA SER A 471 -17.28 -5.97 3.88
C SER A 471 -16.34 -5.25 4.84
N GLU A 472 -15.07 -5.63 4.85
CA GLU A 472 -14.01 -5.01 5.66
C GLU A 472 -13.86 -3.53 5.36
N GLU A 473 -13.74 -3.16 4.09
CA GLU A 473 -13.55 -1.76 3.70
C GLU A 473 -14.79 -0.92 4.00
N TYR A 474 -15.99 -1.45 3.75
CA TYR A 474 -17.23 -0.72 4.04
C TYR A 474 -17.38 -0.42 5.54
N GLN A 475 -17.03 -1.40 6.39
CA GLN A 475 -17.22 -1.31 7.84
C GLN A 475 -16.26 -0.33 8.54
N LYS A 476 -15.17 0.11 7.88
CA LYS A 476 -14.29 1.15 8.42
C LYS A 476 -15.07 2.42 8.74
N GLY A 477 -14.99 2.86 10.00
CA GLY A 477 -15.72 4.03 10.50
C GLY A 477 -17.24 3.86 10.61
N VAL A 478 -17.81 2.67 10.41
CA VAL A 478 -19.25 2.40 10.55
C VAL A 478 -19.50 1.56 11.81
N ARG A 479 -20.66 1.72 12.44
CA ARG A 479 -21.04 0.85 13.57
C ARG A 479 -21.08 -0.59 13.06
N ARG A 480 -20.30 -1.48 13.71
CA ARG A 480 -20.22 -2.90 13.30
C ARG A 480 -21.62 -3.47 13.14
N LEU A 481 -21.89 -3.94 11.93
CA LEU A 481 -22.98 -4.86 11.67
C LEU A 481 -22.45 -6.24 12.07
N ASP A 482 -23.31 -7.12 12.59
CA ASP A 482 -22.95 -8.49 12.97
C ASP A 482 -22.26 -9.26 11.82
N GLU A 483 -21.78 -10.49 12.04
CA GLU A 483 -21.15 -11.36 11.03
C GLU A 483 -22.10 -11.69 9.86
N ILE A 484 -22.36 -10.70 9.00
CA ILE A 484 -23.16 -10.79 7.79
C ILE A 484 -22.21 -11.13 6.65
N ASN A 485 -22.63 -12.09 5.81
CA ASN A 485 -21.90 -12.43 4.59
C ASN A 485 -21.73 -11.19 3.69
N GLU A 486 -20.57 -10.99 3.09
CA GLU A 486 -20.29 -9.85 2.19
C GLU A 486 -21.36 -9.65 1.12
N ASN A 487 -21.82 -10.74 0.48
CA ASN A 487 -22.87 -10.67 -0.54
C ASN A 487 -24.19 -10.17 0.04
N GLU A 488 -24.53 -10.63 1.24
CA GLU A 488 -25.76 -10.23 1.92
C GLU A 488 -25.70 -8.75 2.36
N LEU A 489 -24.56 -8.32 2.89
CA LEU A 489 -24.32 -6.91 3.22
C LEU A 489 -24.44 -6.02 1.98
N PHE A 490 -23.80 -6.42 0.88
CA PHE A 490 -23.91 -5.69 -0.38
C PHE A 490 -25.35 -5.60 -0.88
N CYS A 491 -26.10 -6.71 -0.88
CA CYS A 491 -27.52 -6.75 -1.23
C CYS A 491 -28.33 -5.76 -0.37
N GLN A 492 -28.16 -5.78 0.95
CA GLN A 492 -28.90 -4.92 1.87
C GLN A 492 -28.62 -3.43 1.60
N LEU A 493 -27.35 -3.06 1.44
CA LEU A 493 -26.94 -1.69 1.14
C LEU A 493 -27.47 -1.22 -0.22
N PHE A 494 -27.38 -2.06 -1.24
CA PHE A 494 -27.87 -1.74 -2.57
C PHE A 494 -29.39 -1.59 -2.60
N LEU A 495 -30.14 -2.46 -1.93
CA LEU A 495 -31.60 -2.35 -1.84
C LEU A 495 -32.03 -1.12 -1.02
N LYS A 496 -31.32 -0.80 0.07
CA LYS A 496 -31.53 0.44 0.84
C LYS A 496 -31.33 1.66 -0.05
N TRP A 497 -30.23 1.72 -0.80
CA TRP A 497 -30.00 2.77 -1.79
C TRP A 497 -31.09 2.81 -2.89
N LYS A 498 -31.45 1.66 -3.48
CA LYS A 498 -32.49 1.55 -4.53
C LYS A 498 -33.82 2.14 -4.06
N SER A 499 -34.19 1.94 -2.80
CA SER A 499 -35.41 2.53 -2.22
C SER A 499 -35.43 4.06 -2.23
N MET A 500 -34.26 4.70 -2.16
CA MET A 500 -34.09 6.16 -2.13
C MET A 500 -33.97 6.76 -3.54
N ALA A 501 -33.40 6.03 -4.49
CA ALA A 501 -33.18 6.48 -5.86
C ALA A 501 -34.18 5.82 -6.83
N GLN A 502 -35.42 6.29 -6.84
CA GLN A 502 -36.47 5.74 -7.70
C GLN A 502 -36.30 6.14 -9.18
N MET A 503 -36.40 5.16 -10.07
CA MET A 503 -36.38 5.33 -11.52
C MET A 503 -37.80 5.35 -12.07
N GLU A 504 -38.11 6.39 -12.84
CA GLU A 504 -39.38 6.54 -13.56
C GLU A 504 -39.65 5.39 -14.54
N SER A 505 -40.92 5.09 -14.78
CA SER A 505 -41.34 3.92 -15.56
C SER A 505 -40.89 3.97 -17.03
N ASP A 506 -40.93 5.16 -17.64
CA ASP A 506 -40.45 5.41 -19.01
C ASP A 506 -38.93 5.17 -19.13
N MET A 507 -38.18 5.58 -18.11
CA MET A 507 -36.74 5.34 -18.04
C MET A 507 -36.42 3.85 -17.86
N ARG A 508 -37.20 3.11 -17.07
CA ARG A 508 -37.06 1.65 -16.94
C ARG A 508 -37.26 0.94 -18.28
N GLU A 509 -38.32 1.29 -19.02
CA GLU A 509 -38.59 0.70 -20.35
C GLU A 509 -37.46 1.04 -21.34
N ARG A 510 -37.02 2.30 -21.36
CA ARG A 510 -35.90 2.75 -22.19
C ARG A 510 -34.63 1.98 -21.89
N ALA A 511 -34.29 1.76 -20.62
CA ALA A 511 -33.13 1.01 -20.20
C ALA A 511 -33.21 -0.46 -20.66
N VAL A 512 -34.33 -1.15 -20.41
CA VAL A 512 -34.54 -2.55 -20.84
C VAL A 512 -34.37 -2.68 -22.35
N LYS A 513 -34.98 -1.78 -23.12
CA LYS A 513 -34.91 -1.77 -24.59
C LYS A 513 -33.48 -1.57 -25.08
N ARG A 514 -32.77 -0.58 -24.52
CA ARG A 514 -31.39 -0.26 -24.89
C ARG A 514 -30.44 -1.41 -24.57
N ILE A 515 -30.54 -1.98 -23.36
CA ILE A 515 -29.70 -3.10 -22.91
C ILE A 515 -29.97 -4.33 -23.76
N THR A 516 -31.23 -4.64 -24.06
CA THR A 516 -31.58 -5.76 -24.95
C THR A 516 -30.85 -5.64 -26.29
N ALA A 517 -30.92 -4.47 -26.94
CA ALA A 517 -30.25 -4.24 -28.22
C ALA A 517 -28.71 -4.34 -28.13
N LEU A 518 -28.12 -3.83 -27.04
CA LEU A 518 -26.68 -3.92 -26.79
C LEU A 518 -26.23 -5.38 -26.61
N LEU A 519 -26.99 -6.17 -25.86
CA LEU A 519 -26.68 -7.59 -25.62
C LEU A 519 -26.82 -8.44 -26.88
N GLU A 520 -27.85 -8.18 -27.70
CA GLU A 520 -28.01 -8.83 -29.00
C GLU A 520 -26.81 -8.55 -29.91
N LYS A 521 -26.40 -7.28 -29.99
CA LYS A 521 -25.25 -6.86 -30.80
C LYS A 521 -23.93 -7.44 -30.29
N ARG A 522 -23.70 -7.37 -28.97
CA ARG A 522 -22.50 -7.91 -28.30
C ARG A 522 -22.38 -9.41 -28.54
N THR A 523 -23.47 -10.14 -28.30
CA THR A 523 -23.49 -11.59 -28.49
C THR A 523 -23.23 -11.95 -29.95
N ALA A 524 -23.87 -11.27 -30.90
CA ALA A 524 -23.60 -11.48 -32.32
C ALA A 524 -22.12 -11.25 -32.66
N GLY A 525 -21.54 -10.11 -32.28
CA GLY A 525 -20.13 -9.83 -32.55
C GLY A 525 -19.15 -10.83 -31.92
N ILE A 526 -19.42 -11.31 -30.70
CA ILE A 526 -18.63 -12.35 -30.04
C ILE A 526 -18.74 -13.71 -30.74
N MET A 527 -19.96 -14.07 -31.18
CA MET A 527 -20.20 -15.31 -31.90
C MET A 527 -19.59 -15.28 -33.31
N ASP A 528 -19.67 -14.16 -34.00
CA ASP A 528 -19.12 -13.98 -35.36
C ASP A 528 -17.59 -13.96 -35.33
N ALA A 529 -16.99 -13.30 -34.34
CA ALA A 529 -15.54 -13.26 -34.14
C ALA A 529 -14.97 -14.49 -33.41
N ASN A 530 -15.79 -15.48 -33.07
CA ASN A 530 -15.40 -16.74 -32.40
C ASN A 530 -14.59 -16.54 -31.10
N ARG A 531 -14.89 -15.48 -30.33
CA ARG A 531 -14.16 -15.11 -29.10
C ARG A 531 -14.68 -15.91 -27.89
N ARG A 532 -14.31 -17.19 -27.81
CA ARG A 532 -14.85 -18.16 -26.83
C ARG A 532 -14.73 -17.72 -25.36
N ASN A 533 -13.69 -16.97 -25.00
CA ASN A 533 -13.46 -16.49 -23.63
C ASN A 533 -14.57 -15.56 -23.11
N TYR A 534 -15.41 -14.99 -23.99
CA TYR A 534 -16.53 -14.12 -23.61
C TYR A 534 -17.90 -14.80 -23.68
N TYR A 535 -17.96 -16.11 -23.92
CA TYR A 535 -19.23 -16.85 -23.93
C TYR A 535 -19.91 -16.85 -22.56
N GLY A 536 -19.14 -17.02 -21.49
CA GLY A 536 -19.64 -16.94 -20.11
C GLY A 536 -20.22 -15.57 -19.79
N GLU A 537 -19.53 -14.49 -20.17
CA GLU A 537 -20.00 -13.10 -20.03
C GLU A 537 -21.35 -12.89 -20.74
N CYS A 538 -21.47 -13.32 -22.01
CA CYS A 538 -22.72 -13.20 -22.76
C CYS A 538 -23.85 -14.01 -22.11
N ALA A 539 -23.57 -15.25 -21.69
CA ALA A 539 -24.55 -16.11 -21.04
C ALA A 539 -25.05 -15.53 -19.71
N ALA A 540 -24.17 -14.94 -18.91
CA ALA A 540 -24.51 -14.26 -17.66
C ALA A 540 -25.45 -13.08 -17.90
N TYR A 541 -25.13 -12.19 -18.85
CA TYR A 541 -26.00 -11.05 -19.17
C TYR A 541 -27.36 -11.46 -19.73
N ILE A 542 -27.40 -12.48 -20.60
CA ILE A 542 -28.66 -13.00 -21.15
C ILE A 542 -29.53 -13.60 -20.04
N ALA A 543 -28.93 -14.39 -19.15
CA ALA A 543 -29.62 -14.94 -17.98
C ALA A 543 -30.18 -13.82 -17.10
N ALA A 544 -29.37 -12.80 -16.80
CA ALA A 544 -29.76 -11.64 -16.01
C ALA A 544 -30.91 -10.85 -16.64
N LEU A 545 -30.85 -10.54 -17.95
CA LEU A 545 -31.96 -9.88 -18.66
C LEU A 545 -33.24 -10.72 -18.63
N GLY A 546 -33.11 -12.04 -18.75
CA GLY A 546 -34.22 -12.97 -18.60
C GLY A 546 -34.87 -12.93 -17.22
N GLU A 547 -34.06 -12.93 -16.16
CA GLU A 547 -34.50 -12.82 -14.77
C GLU A 547 -35.19 -11.48 -14.50
N VAL A 548 -34.68 -10.37 -15.07
CA VAL A 548 -35.35 -9.05 -15.01
C VAL A 548 -36.75 -9.13 -15.63
N ARG A 549 -36.87 -9.68 -16.85
CA ARG A 549 -38.18 -9.80 -17.53
C ARG A 549 -39.16 -10.68 -16.75
N GLU A 550 -38.68 -11.77 -16.15
CA GLU A 550 -39.49 -12.61 -15.28
C GLU A 550 -39.97 -11.84 -14.04
N SER A 551 -39.10 -11.05 -13.41
CA SER A 551 -39.48 -10.21 -12.26
C SER A 551 -40.51 -9.13 -12.60
N LEU A 552 -40.52 -8.65 -13.85
CA LEU A 552 -41.49 -7.68 -14.37
C LEU A 552 -42.82 -8.32 -14.83
N GLY A 553 -42.99 -9.64 -14.66
CA GLY A 553 -44.24 -10.37 -14.91
C GLY A 553 -44.24 -11.26 -16.15
N GLU A 554 -43.15 -11.33 -16.93
CA GLU A 554 -43.08 -12.22 -18.09
C GLU A 554 -42.74 -13.66 -17.68
N LEU A 555 -43.76 -14.48 -17.42
CA LEU A 555 -43.59 -15.88 -16.99
C LEU A 555 -42.67 -16.68 -17.92
N GLY A 556 -41.59 -17.22 -17.36
CA GLY A 556 -40.61 -18.06 -18.05
C GLY A 556 -39.71 -17.32 -19.04
N ALA A 557 -39.62 -15.98 -18.98
CA ALA A 557 -38.84 -15.19 -19.93
C ALA A 557 -37.36 -15.56 -19.97
N LYS A 558 -36.76 -15.99 -18.86
CA LYS A 558 -35.36 -16.43 -18.83
C LYS A 558 -35.15 -17.63 -19.74
N GLN A 559 -35.96 -18.67 -19.55
CA GLN A 559 -35.83 -19.89 -20.37
C GLN A 559 -36.16 -19.63 -21.83
N LYS A 560 -37.20 -18.81 -22.11
CA LYS A 560 -37.57 -18.43 -23.48
C LYS A 560 -36.42 -17.67 -24.17
N LEU A 561 -35.83 -16.69 -23.48
CA LEU A 561 -34.73 -15.88 -24.02
C LEU A 561 -33.47 -16.72 -24.25
N MET A 562 -33.03 -17.52 -23.28
CA MET A 562 -31.85 -18.37 -23.46
C MET A 562 -32.05 -19.42 -24.57
N THR A 563 -33.27 -19.93 -24.73
CA THR A 563 -33.63 -20.85 -25.82
C THR A 563 -33.54 -20.17 -27.18
N SER A 564 -33.99 -18.91 -27.31
CA SER A 564 -33.90 -18.18 -28.59
C SER A 564 -32.44 -17.95 -29.01
N TYR A 565 -31.55 -17.65 -28.07
CA TYR A 565 -30.10 -17.57 -28.33
C TYR A 565 -29.50 -18.93 -28.72
N LYS A 566 -29.91 -20.01 -28.05
CA LYS A 566 -29.47 -21.37 -28.41
C LYS A 566 -29.92 -21.79 -29.82
N ASP A 567 -31.13 -21.41 -30.22
CA ASP A 567 -31.68 -21.70 -31.55
C ASP A 567 -31.08 -20.81 -32.64
N LYS A 568 -30.65 -19.59 -32.29
CA LYS A 568 -29.86 -18.74 -33.19
C LYS A 568 -28.44 -19.27 -33.42
N TYR A 569 -27.79 -19.79 -32.37
CA TYR A 569 -26.39 -20.25 -32.41
C TYR A 569 -26.28 -21.78 -32.26
N THR A 570 -26.95 -22.52 -33.16
CA THR A 570 -27.08 -23.99 -33.03
C THR A 570 -25.79 -24.79 -33.07
N ARG A 571 -24.71 -24.23 -33.63
CA ARG A 571 -23.41 -24.90 -33.77
C ARG A 571 -22.41 -24.54 -32.65
N ARG A 572 -22.81 -23.74 -31.66
CA ARG A 572 -21.93 -23.24 -30.58
C ARG A 572 -22.15 -24.04 -29.29
N SER A 573 -21.61 -25.26 -29.22
CA SER A 573 -21.75 -26.15 -28.03
C SER A 573 -21.22 -25.54 -26.74
N ALA A 574 -20.03 -24.92 -26.78
CA ALA A 574 -19.43 -24.26 -25.61
C ALA A 574 -20.32 -23.12 -25.07
N PHE A 575 -20.95 -22.33 -25.94
CA PHE A 575 -21.87 -21.28 -25.48
C PHE A 575 -23.13 -21.86 -24.82
N ARG A 576 -23.62 -23.01 -25.27
CA ARG A 576 -24.73 -23.71 -24.61
C ARG A 576 -24.35 -24.23 -23.23
N GLU A 577 -23.11 -24.65 -23.06
CA GLU A 577 -22.58 -25.06 -21.76
C GLU A 577 -22.55 -23.88 -20.78
N GLU A 578 -22.05 -22.73 -21.21
CA GLU A 578 -22.12 -21.50 -20.43
C GLU A 578 -23.57 -21.14 -20.07
N MET A 579 -24.51 -21.21 -21.01
CA MET A 579 -25.93 -20.98 -20.72
C MET A 579 -26.48 -21.96 -19.67
N ARG A 580 -26.07 -23.24 -19.68
CA ARG A 580 -26.45 -24.21 -18.62
C ARG A 580 -25.87 -23.83 -17.27
N ASN A 581 -24.62 -23.35 -17.24
CA ASN A 581 -24.00 -22.86 -16.00
C ASN A 581 -24.82 -21.75 -15.36
N TYR A 582 -25.44 -20.87 -16.16
CA TYR A 582 -26.35 -19.80 -15.71
C TYR A 582 -27.83 -20.21 -15.62
N GLY A 583 -28.15 -21.50 -15.67
CA GLY A 583 -29.47 -22.05 -15.34
C GLY A 583 -30.42 -22.23 -16.53
N TRP A 584 -29.93 -22.26 -17.76
CA TRP A 584 -30.73 -22.72 -18.90
C TRP A 584 -30.97 -24.24 -18.83
N ILE A 585 -32.21 -24.67 -19.09
CA ILE A 585 -32.60 -26.09 -19.10
C ILE A 585 -32.84 -26.53 -20.54
N ASP A 586 -32.12 -27.56 -20.99
CA ASP A 586 -32.31 -28.14 -22.33
C ASP A 586 -33.50 -29.11 -22.33
N THR A 587 -34.67 -28.63 -22.76
CA THR A 587 -35.89 -29.43 -22.83
C THR A 587 -35.90 -30.43 -23.99
N LYS A 588 -34.88 -30.46 -24.86
CA LYS A 588 -34.75 -31.45 -25.96
C LYS A 588 -33.95 -32.71 -25.58
N ARG A 589 -33.46 -32.82 -24.35
CA ARG A 589 -32.97 -34.09 -23.76
C ARG A 589 -34.01 -34.64 -22.79
N LYS A 590 -35.03 -35.30 -23.31
CA LYS A 590 -35.80 -36.33 -22.59
C LYS A 590 -35.72 -37.62 -23.37
#